data_AF-A0A8C6F3Y6-F1
#
_entry.id   AF-A0A8C6F3Y6-F1
#
_cell.length_a   1.000
_cell.length_b   1.000
_cell.length_c   1.000
_cell.angle_alpha   90.00
_cell.angle_beta   90.00
_cell.angle_gamma   90.00
#
_symmetry.space_group_name_H-M   'P 1'
#
loop_
_entity.id
_entity.type
_entity.pdbx_description
1 polymer ?
#
loop_
_entity_poly.entity_id
_entity_poly.type
_entity_poly.pdbx_seq_one_letter_code
_entity_poly.pdbx_strand_id
1 'polypeptide(L)'
;MEACPLQLPQRLLLLGATALTASALHTAYLVDLCGRTWQADGLLLRSHSASRRFYFMAPDTDSRLWMRAATPGDRSRFQFRFFLVYSLTPAAPNTSSPAPAPEDPCAPGSYLQFYEGPPGAPCPLGARFCGLIITGPVASSGDFLGLRLVTRGCQPRVDFVGEVSSFRLGCCCAYFQCQNHRCIPPRLVCGPWTDNCGDGSDQASWAAANCRGPSPVPSQEGSTDDGTSGPLTLPPALGSVGPLGIAAERSPPARRDPARQDAAPEGTGS
;
A
#
# COMPACT_ATOMS: atom_id res chain seq x y z
N MET A 1 -55.61 51.32 -25.26
CA MET A 1 -55.03 51.13 -23.91
C MET A 1 -54.25 49.84 -23.95
N GLU A 2 -52.93 49.98 -24.08
CA GLU A 2 -51.94 48.91 -24.06
C GLU A 2 -52.01 48.13 -22.74
N ALA A 3 -52.04 46.80 -22.82
CA ALA A 3 -52.02 45.92 -21.66
C ALA A 3 -50.60 45.36 -21.49
N CYS A 4 -49.92 45.78 -20.41
CA CYS A 4 -48.64 45.23 -19.97
C CYS A 4 -48.76 43.74 -19.63
N PRO A 5 -47.88 42.85 -20.15
CA PRO A 5 -47.73 41.51 -19.60
C PRO A 5 -46.86 41.55 -18.33
N LEU A 6 -47.34 40.89 -17.29
CA LEU A 6 -46.75 40.81 -15.95
C LEU A 6 -45.57 39.82 -15.96
N GLN A 7 -44.36 40.34 -15.73
CA GLN A 7 -43.11 39.59 -15.74
C GLN A 7 -42.92 38.86 -14.38
N LEU A 8 -43.03 37.53 -14.38
CA LEU A 8 -42.73 36.67 -13.23
C LEU A 8 -41.20 36.53 -13.05
N PRO A 9 -40.64 36.71 -11.84
CA PRO A 9 -39.21 36.50 -11.62
C PRO A 9 -38.92 35.00 -11.50
N GLN A 10 -38.10 34.47 -12.43
CA GLN A 10 -37.47 33.16 -12.33
C GLN A 10 -36.57 33.12 -11.09
N ARG A 11 -37.06 32.58 -9.97
CA ARG A 11 -36.19 32.14 -8.88
C ARG A 11 -35.60 30.78 -9.24
N LEU A 12 -34.36 30.79 -9.72
CA LEU A 12 -33.51 29.60 -9.80
C LEU A 12 -33.36 29.00 -8.39
N LEU A 13 -34.00 27.86 -8.15
CA LEU A 13 -33.65 26.95 -7.05
C LEU A 13 -32.45 26.10 -7.52
N LEU A 14 -31.24 26.62 -7.32
CA LEU A 14 -30.02 25.82 -7.38
C LEU A 14 -29.94 25.00 -6.09
N LEU A 15 -30.58 23.83 -6.08
CA LEU A 15 -30.23 22.78 -5.11
C LEU A 15 -28.82 22.29 -5.46
N GLY A 16 -27.82 22.88 -4.81
CA GLY A 16 -26.47 22.34 -4.81
C GLY A 16 -26.48 21.00 -4.11
N ALA A 17 -26.43 19.91 -4.88
CA ALA A 17 -26.08 18.61 -4.35
C ALA A 17 -24.63 18.71 -3.86
N THR A 18 -24.44 18.91 -2.56
CA THR A 18 -23.14 18.66 -1.93
C THR A 18 -22.90 17.16 -2.03
N ALA A 19 -22.19 16.73 -3.07
CA ALA A 19 -21.61 15.41 -3.09
C ALA A 19 -20.74 15.31 -1.83
N LEU A 20 -21.13 14.42 -0.91
CA LEU A 20 -20.23 13.93 0.13
C LEU A 20 -19.08 13.24 -0.62
N THR A 21 -18.01 13.98 -0.89
CA THR A 21 -16.75 13.38 -1.31
C THR A 21 -16.30 12.52 -0.14
N ALA A 22 -16.60 11.23 -0.19
CA ALA A 22 -15.93 10.25 0.63
C ALA A 22 -14.44 10.44 0.35
N SER A 23 -13.71 11.01 1.31
CA SER A 23 -12.28 11.28 1.17
C SER A 23 -11.58 9.94 1.02
N ALA A 24 -11.38 9.49 -0.21
CA ALA A 24 -10.52 8.37 -0.50
C ALA A 24 -9.17 8.65 0.18
N LEU A 25 -8.71 7.70 0.98
CA LEU A 25 -7.43 7.79 1.66
C LEU A 25 -6.37 8.06 0.57
N HIS A 26 -5.65 9.18 0.70
CA HIS A 26 -4.77 9.64 -0.38
C HIS A 26 -3.68 8.60 -0.61
N THR A 27 -3.51 8.17 -1.85
CA THR A 27 -2.38 7.31 -2.22
C THR A 27 -1.22 8.19 -2.66
N ALA A 28 -0.04 7.96 -2.11
CA ALA A 28 1.18 8.67 -2.51
C ALA A 28 2.39 7.74 -2.55
N TYR A 29 3.47 8.27 -3.12
CA TYR A 29 4.72 7.56 -3.32
C TYR A 29 5.83 8.25 -2.53
N LEU A 30 6.61 7.49 -1.75
CA LEU A 30 7.66 8.04 -0.89
C LEU A 30 8.71 8.80 -1.69
N VAL A 31 9.14 8.25 -2.84
CA VAL A 31 10.14 8.90 -3.70
C VAL A 31 9.63 10.24 -4.26
N ASP A 32 8.35 10.34 -4.59
CA ASP A 32 7.75 11.57 -5.14
C ASP A 32 7.53 12.66 -4.08
N LEU A 33 7.45 12.25 -2.80
CA LEU A 33 7.29 13.15 -1.65
C LEU A 33 8.61 13.41 -0.89
N CYS A 34 9.75 13.08 -1.50
CA CYS A 34 11.06 13.25 -0.87
C CYS A 34 11.27 14.69 -0.34
N GLY A 35 11.71 14.79 0.92
CA GLY A 35 11.97 16.04 1.62
C GLY A 35 10.72 16.78 2.12
N ARG A 36 9.51 16.25 1.89
CA ARG A 36 8.26 16.95 2.22
C ARG A 36 7.71 16.57 3.59
N THR A 37 6.86 17.45 4.11
CA THR A 37 5.93 17.14 5.21
C THR A 37 4.53 17.03 4.63
N TRP A 38 3.86 15.92 4.89
CA TRP A 38 2.48 15.69 4.54
C TRP A 38 1.59 15.83 5.77
N GLN A 39 0.48 16.56 5.63
CA GLN A 39 -0.48 16.77 6.71
C GLN A 39 -1.86 16.26 6.30
N ALA A 40 -2.26 15.14 6.90
CA ALA A 40 -3.57 14.54 6.75
C ALA A 40 -3.78 13.49 7.86
N ASP A 41 -4.97 12.93 7.93
CA ASP A 41 -5.33 11.90 8.91
C ASP A 41 -5.04 10.49 8.46
N GLY A 42 -4.96 10.32 7.14
CA GLY A 42 -4.72 9.05 6.50
C GLY A 42 -3.81 9.24 5.30
N LEU A 43 -2.91 8.29 5.07
CA LEU A 43 -2.14 8.18 3.83
C LEU A 43 -1.83 6.71 3.50
N LEU A 44 -2.10 6.29 2.26
CA LEU A 44 -1.61 5.02 1.73
C LEU A 44 -0.30 5.32 1.03
N LEU A 45 0.80 4.97 1.67
CA LEU A 45 2.14 5.24 1.18
C LEU A 45 2.71 4.00 0.48
N ARG A 46 3.15 4.18 -0.75
CA ARG A 46 3.88 3.19 -1.52
C ARG A 46 5.33 3.63 -1.67
N SER A 47 6.26 2.69 -1.86
CA SER A 47 7.67 3.04 -2.07
C SER A 47 7.86 3.96 -3.29
N HIS A 48 7.31 3.57 -4.44
CA HIS A 48 7.36 4.34 -5.69
C HIS A 48 6.26 3.90 -6.69
N SER A 49 6.04 4.69 -7.74
CA SER A 49 4.95 4.49 -8.71
C SER A 49 5.17 3.33 -9.67
N ALA A 50 6.43 3.06 -10.05
CA ALA A 50 6.81 1.94 -10.88
C ALA A 50 6.91 0.59 -10.12
N SER A 51 6.50 0.55 -8.84
CA SER A 51 6.70 -0.62 -7.98
C SER A 51 5.87 -1.79 -8.47
N ARG A 52 6.56 -2.70 -9.11
CA ARG A 52 6.05 -3.93 -9.70
C ARG A 52 7.01 -5.06 -9.32
N ARG A 53 6.56 -6.29 -9.55
CA ARG A 53 7.42 -7.48 -9.53
C ARG A 53 8.66 -7.16 -10.41
N PHE A 54 9.84 -7.17 -9.80
CA PHE A 54 11.16 -6.96 -10.44
C PHE A 54 11.66 -5.53 -10.67
N TYR A 55 11.06 -4.50 -10.08
CA TYR A 55 11.66 -3.16 -10.12
C TYR A 55 12.93 -3.08 -9.24
N PHE A 56 13.97 -2.44 -9.76
CA PHE A 56 15.18 -2.06 -9.03
C PHE A 56 15.22 -0.55 -8.86
N MET A 57 15.43 -0.11 -7.63
CA MET A 57 15.58 1.31 -7.32
C MET A 57 16.99 1.79 -7.66
N ALA A 58 17.17 3.10 -7.83
CA ALA A 58 18.51 3.66 -7.95
C ALA A 58 19.31 3.38 -6.66
N PRO A 59 20.60 2.99 -6.76
CA PRO A 59 21.48 2.97 -5.59
C PRO A 59 21.64 4.39 -5.02
N ASP A 60 22.08 4.47 -3.76
CA ASP A 60 22.39 5.72 -3.05
C ASP A 60 21.22 6.71 -2.96
N THR A 61 19.98 6.22 -3.03
CA THR A 61 18.78 7.00 -2.75
C THR A 61 18.71 7.27 -1.25
N ASP A 62 18.53 8.54 -0.85
CA ASP A 62 18.19 8.95 0.51
C ASP A 62 16.92 9.81 0.45
N SER A 63 15.75 9.17 0.61
CA SER A 63 14.46 9.85 0.60
C SER A 63 13.85 9.91 1.99
N ARG A 64 13.29 11.07 2.35
CA ARG A 64 12.64 11.28 3.64
C ARG A 64 11.26 11.88 3.46
N LEU A 65 10.30 11.44 4.26
CA LEU A 65 8.96 12.00 4.34
C LEU A 65 8.59 12.16 5.81
N TRP A 66 8.01 13.31 6.16
CA TRP A 66 7.40 13.49 7.47
C TRP A 66 5.89 13.50 7.35
N MET A 67 5.26 12.70 8.19
CA MET A 67 3.82 12.71 8.39
C MET A 67 3.54 13.58 9.61
N ARG A 68 2.66 14.56 9.44
CA ARG A 68 2.13 15.39 10.52
C ARG A 68 0.65 15.11 10.69
N ALA A 69 0.22 14.83 11.92
CA ALA A 69 -1.21 14.68 12.19
C ALA A 69 -1.96 15.98 11.87
N ALA A 70 -3.18 15.87 11.34
CA ALA A 70 -3.98 17.05 10.96
C ALA A 70 -4.39 17.88 12.19
N THR A 71 -4.73 17.21 13.28
CA THR A 71 -5.10 17.84 14.55
C THR A 71 -3.88 17.89 15.48
N PRO A 72 -3.54 19.04 16.09
CA PRO A 72 -2.48 19.11 17.09
C PRO A 72 -2.72 18.18 18.28
N GLY A 73 -1.67 17.50 18.75
CA GLY A 73 -1.75 16.52 19.83
C GLY A 73 -2.21 15.12 19.42
N ASP A 74 -2.64 14.93 18.17
CA ASP A 74 -2.81 13.60 17.60
C ASP A 74 -1.45 13.01 17.24
N ARG A 75 -1.33 11.70 17.41
CA ARG A 75 -0.17 10.90 17.03
C ARG A 75 -0.40 10.26 15.67
N SER A 76 0.66 9.77 15.05
CA SER A 76 0.60 9.03 13.79
C SER A 76 1.07 7.59 13.99
N ARG A 77 0.40 6.65 13.35
CA ARG A 77 0.78 5.24 13.30
C ARG A 77 1.01 4.83 11.85
N PHE A 78 2.09 4.12 11.59
CA PHE A 78 2.39 3.47 10.32
C PHE A 78 2.21 1.96 10.45
N GLN A 79 1.50 1.34 9.51
CA GLN A 79 1.31 -0.11 9.41
C GLN A 79 1.71 -0.59 8.02
N PHE A 80 2.68 -1.50 7.92
CA PHE A 80 2.97 -2.15 6.65
C PHE A 80 1.85 -3.14 6.29
N ARG A 81 1.49 -3.15 5.00
CA ARG A 81 0.67 -4.15 4.33
C ARG A 81 1.52 -5.06 3.45
N PHE A 82 2.59 -4.51 2.89
CA PHE A 82 3.60 -5.23 2.14
C PHE A 82 4.97 -4.61 2.43
N PHE A 83 6.02 -5.43 2.52
CA PHE A 83 7.36 -4.94 2.83
C PHE A 83 8.46 -5.79 2.16
N LEU A 84 9.32 -5.12 1.40
CA LEU A 84 10.48 -5.69 0.74
C LEU A 84 11.53 -4.58 0.57
N VAL A 85 12.63 -4.67 1.31
CA VAL A 85 13.73 -3.70 1.27
C VAL A 85 15.06 -4.42 1.45
N TYR A 86 15.78 -4.67 0.36
CA TYR A 86 17.10 -5.32 0.42
C TYR A 86 17.93 -4.97 -0.80
N SER A 87 19.19 -5.40 -0.82
CA SER A 87 20.08 -5.25 -1.96
C SER A 87 20.58 -6.63 -2.40
N LEU A 88 20.64 -6.89 -3.71
CA LEU A 88 21.14 -8.18 -4.20
C LEU A 88 22.64 -8.33 -3.97
N THR A 89 23.37 -7.23 -3.97
CA THR A 89 24.78 -7.20 -3.60
C THR A 89 24.99 -6.14 -2.52
N PRO A 90 25.59 -6.50 -1.36
CA PRO A 90 25.88 -5.54 -0.31
C PRO A 90 26.83 -4.44 -0.80
N ALA A 91 26.73 -3.24 -0.23
CA ALA A 91 27.73 -2.20 -0.48
C ALA A 91 29.10 -2.64 0.11
N ALA A 92 30.20 -2.21 -0.52
CA ALA A 92 31.52 -2.44 0.03
C ALA A 92 31.63 -1.82 1.43
N PRO A 93 32.22 -2.52 2.42
CA PRO A 93 32.41 -1.95 3.75
C PRO A 93 33.38 -0.77 3.68
N ASN A 94 32.98 0.36 4.27
CA ASN A 94 33.88 1.51 4.43
C ASN A 94 34.94 1.15 5.47
N THR A 95 36.20 1.03 5.06
CA THR A 95 37.37 0.67 5.89
C THR A 95 37.81 1.75 6.89
N SER A 96 36.99 2.79 7.11
CA SER A 96 37.36 4.01 7.86
C SER A 96 36.62 4.22 9.20
N SER A 97 35.88 3.24 9.74
CA SER A 97 35.17 3.38 11.02
C SER A 97 35.69 2.43 12.11
N PRO A 98 35.96 2.91 13.33
CA PRO A 98 36.46 2.08 14.43
C PRO A 98 35.33 1.34 15.17
N ALA A 99 35.55 0.04 15.42
CA ALA A 99 34.94 -0.88 16.40
C ALA A 99 33.38 -1.07 16.41
N PRO A 100 32.88 -2.26 16.82
CA PRO A 100 31.54 -2.68 16.45
C PRO A 100 30.48 -2.01 17.33
N ALA A 101 29.76 -1.06 16.75
CA ALA A 101 28.36 -0.87 17.14
C ALA A 101 27.63 -2.22 17.01
N PRO A 102 26.55 -2.49 17.78
CA PRO A 102 25.76 -3.70 17.56
C PRO A 102 25.50 -3.84 16.06
N GLU A 103 25.87 -5.01 15.52
CA GLU A 103 25.82 -5.28 14.08
C GLU A 103 24.47 -4.82 13.56
N ASP A 104 24.46 -3.75 12.76
CA ASP A 104 23.24 -3.26 12.15
C ASP A 104 22.74 -4.35 11.21
N PRO A 105 21.59 -5.00 11.49
CA PRO A 105 21.14 -6.15 10.72
C PRO A 105 20.84 -5.78 9.26
N CYS A 106 20.70 -4.48 8.97
CA CYS A 106 20.51 -3.98 7.63
C CYS A 106 21.79 -3.48 6.96
N ALA A 107 22.91 -3.41 7.67
CA ALA A 107 24.19 -3.03 7.09
C ALA A 107 24.83 -4.19 6.30
N PRO A 108 25.53 -3.91 5.20
CA PRO A 108 25.72 -2.60 4.55
C PRO A 108 24.63 -2.29 3.49
N GLY A 109 23.46 -2.93 3.58
CA GLY A 109 22.39 -2.87 2.59
C GLY A 109 21.39 -1.72 2.73
N SER A 110 20.31 -1.82 1.96
CA SER A 110 19.19 -0.88 1.95
C SER A 110 18.31 -1.04 3.19
N TYR A 111 17.70 0.05 3.67
CA TYR A 111 16.83 0.02 4.84
C TYR A 111 15.79 1.15 4.85
N LEU A 112 14.74 0.95 5.66
CA LEU A 112 13.87 2.00 6.17
C LEU A 112 14.21 2.32 7.63
N GLN A 113 14.05 3.58 8.02
CA GLN A 113 14.14 4.03 9.41
C GLN A 113 12.99 5.00 9.71
N PHE A 114 12.30 4.76 10.83
CA PHE A 114 11.33 5.72 11.35
C PHE A 114 12.00 6.72 12.29
N TYR A 115 11.41 7.91 12.41
CA TYR A 115 11.87 8.99 13.27
C TYR A 115 10.71 9.60 14.05
N GLU A 116 10.98 9.97 15.29
CA GLU A 116 10.16 10.84 16.12
C GLU A 116 10.56 12.31 15.90
N GLY A 117 9.60 13.21 16.03
CA GLY A 117 9.85 14.65 16.04
C GLY A 117 9.90 15.32 14.66
N PRO A 118 9.98 16.66 14.64
CA PRO A 118 9.91 17.45 13.41
C PRO A 118 11.17 17.29 12.55
N PRO A 119 11.12 17.67 11.25
CA PRO A 119 12.26 17.56 10.33
C PRO A 119 13.56 18.22 10.81
N GLY A 120 13.48 19.28 11.62
CA GLY A 120 14.65 20.00 12.14
C GLY A 120 15.36 19.32 13.32
N ALA A 121 14.70 18.38 14.00
CA ALA A 121 15.27 17.65 15.13
C ALA A 121 14.74 16.20 15.19
N PRO A 122 15.01 15.38 14.16
CA PRO A 122 14.49 14.02 14.08
C PRO A 122 15.29 13.07 14.99
N CYS A 123 14.59 12.28 15.80
CA CYS A 123 15.19 11.24 16.65
C CYS A 123 14.84 9.85 16.08
N PRO A 124 15.80 8.94 15.84
CA PRO A 124 15.50 7.60 15.34
C PRO A 124 14.51 6.85 16.25
N LEU A 125 13.45 6.31 15.66
CA LEU A 125 12.41 5.54 16.32
C LEU A 125 12.56 4.05 15.98
N GLY A 126 13.07 3.28 16.94
CA GLY A 126 13.28 1.84 16.80
C GLY A 126 14.45 1.46 15.87
N ALA A 127 14.57 0.16 15.59
CA ALA A 127 15.59 -0.39 14.70
C ALA A 127 15.29 -0.11 13.22
N ARG A 128 16.30 -0.27 12.37
CA ARG A 128 16.15 -0.23 10.91
C ARG A 128 15.35 -1.43 10.41
N PHE A 129 14.58 -1.23 9.36
CA PHE A 129 13.79 -2.28 8.70
C PHE A 129 14.42 -2.63 7.35
N CYS A 130 14.62 -3.93 7.11
CA CYS A 130 15.11 -4.48 5.85
C CYS A 130 14.67 -5.96 5.71
N GLY A 131 14.94 -6.56 4.56
CA GLY A 131 14.48 -7.89 4.20
C GLY A 131 13.04 -7.89 3.72
N LEU A 132 12.28 -8.88 4.16
CA LEU A 132 10.92 -9.18 3.69
C LEU A 132 9.89 -9.28 4.82
N ILE A 133 10.34 -9.11 6.06
CA ILE A 133 9.52 -9.39 7.24
C ILE A 133 8.76 -8.12 7.63
N ILE A 134 7.44 -8.20 7.60
CA ILE A 134 6.58 -7.17 8.17
C ILE A 134 6.62 -7.28 9.69
N THR A 135 7.09 -6.20 10.31
CA THR A 135 7.02 -6.00 11.76
C THR A 135 5.67 -5.39 12.15
N GLY A 136 5.40 -5.35 13.46
CA GLY A 136 4.24 -4.65 13.99
C GLY A 136 4.22 -3.15 13.64
N PRO A 137 3.08 -2.47 13.89
CA PRO A 137 2.97 -1.05 13.59
C PRO A 137 3.97 -0.20 14.36
N VAL A 138 4.39 0.90 13.75
CA VAL A 138 5.23 1.92 14.37
C VAL A 138 4.36 3.14 14.67
N ALA A 139 4.36 3.62 15.90
CA ALA A 139 3.57 4.79 16.30
C ALA A 139 4.48 5.88 16.88
N SER A 140 4.22 7.12 16.52
CA SER A 140 4.85 8.28 17.16
C SER A 140 4.29 8.50 18.56
N SER A 141 5.03 9.24 19.36
CA SER A 141 4.61 9.76 20.66
C SER A 141 4.05 11.18 20.58
N GLY A 142 4.43 11.95 19.55
CA GLY A 142 3.89 13.27 19.22
C GLY A 142 3.33 13.40 17.81
N ASP A 143 3.19 14.64 17.35
CA ASP A 143 2.48 15.02 16.13
C ASP A 143 3.20 14.65 14.82
N PHE A 144 4.45 14.21 14.90
CA PHE A 144 5.30 13.91 13.74
C PHE A 144 5.78 12.46 13.74
N LEU A 145 5.66 11.80 12.59
CA LEU A 145 6.30 10.53 12.29
C LEU A 145 7.10 10.66 10.99
N GLY A 146 8.42 10.59 11.09
CA GLY A 146 9.32 10.59 9.93
C GLY A 146 9.56 9.18 9.41
N LEU A 147 9.68 9.04 8.10
CA LEU A 147 10.13 7.82 7.43
C LEU A 147 11.28 8.17 6.48
N ARG A 148 12.38 7.44 6.58
CA ARG A 148 13.53 7.54 5.66
C ARG A 148 13.75 6.23 4.96
N LEU A 149 13.95 6.29 3.65
CA LEU A 149 14.44 5.21 2.81
C LEU A 149 15.87 5.51 2.40
N VAL A 150 16.75 4.54 2.64
CA VAL A 150 18.12 4.56 2.14
C VAL A 150 18.35 3.31 1.29
N THR A 151 18.79 3.49 0.04
CA THR A 151 19.26 2.39 -0.80
C THR A 151 20.78 2.37 -0.87
N ARG A 152 21.36 1.18 -0.80
CA ARG A 152 22.82 0.95 -0.85
C ARG A 152 23.14 -0.31 -1.63
N GLY A 153 24.38 -0.43 -2.09
CA GLY A 153 24.84 -1.62 -2.82
C GLY A 153 24.26 -1.73 -4.22
N CYS A 154 24.49 -2.85 -4.88
CA CYS A 154 24.03 -3.02 -6.27
C CYS A 154 22.61 -3.59 -6.31
N GLN A 155 21.82 -3.07 -7.24
CA GLN A 155 20.46 -3.55 -7.52
C GLN A 155 19.56 -3.59 -6.27
N PRO A 156 19.35 -2.44 -5.59
CA PRO A 156 18.46 -2.39 -4.44
C PRO A 156 17.01 -2.66 -4.87
N ARG A 157 16.37 -3.56 -4.15
CA ARG A 157 14.96 -3.93 -4.32
C ARG A 157 14.15 -3.33 -3.19
N VAL A 158 13.25 -2.43 -3.57
CA VAL A 158 12.41 -1.69 -2.63
C VAL A 158 10.98 -1.70 -3.12
N ASP A 159 10.12 -2.43 -2.43
CA ASP A 159 8.69 -2.43 -2.64
C ASP A 159 7.99 -2.56 -1.29
N PHE A 160 7.26 -1.51 -0.91
CA PHE A 160 6.43 -1.57 0.28
C PHE A 160 5.14 -0.80 0.06
N VAL A 161 4.12 -1.23 0.77
CA VAL A 161 2.85 -0.55 0.91
C VAL A 161 2.58 -0.46 2.40
N GLY A 162 2.29 0.74 2.88
CA GLY A 162 1.88 0.93 4.26
C GLY A 162 0.89 2.07 4.40
N GLU A 163 0.20 2.04 5.52
CA GLU A 163 -0.88 2.97 5.83
C GLU A 163 -0.44 3.82 7.01
N VAL A 164 -0.64 5.12 6.90
CA VAL A 164 -0.51 6.06 7.98
C VAL A 164 -1.91 6.41 8.46
N SER A 165 -2.16 6.34 9.76
CA SER A 165 -3.37 6.84 10.39
C SER A 165 -3.05 7.73 11.58
N SER A 166 -3.79 8.83 11.73
CA SER A 166 -3.76 9.64 12.94
C SER A 166 -4.63 9.02 14.02
N PHE A 167 -4.19 9.13 15.27
CA PHE A 167 -4.95 8.68 16.42
C PHE A 167 -4.62 9.52 17.65
N ARG A 168 -5.52 9.52 18.63
CA ARG A 168 -5.29 10.10 19.95
C ARG A 168 -5.51 9.07 21.04
N LEU A 169 -4.95 9.38 22.20
CA LEU A 169 -5.18 8.66 23.45
C LEU A 169 -5.97 9.57 24.41
N GLY A 170 -6.72 8.98 25.34
CA GLY A 170 -7.53 9.71 26.31
C GLY A 170 -8.97 9.93 25.83
N CYS A 171 -9.54 11.13 26.03
CA CYS A 171 -10.92 11.41 25.61
C CYS A 171 -11.04 11.36 24.09
N CYS A 172 -11.90 10.47 23.59
CA CYS A 172 -12.26 10.47 22.19
C CYS A 172 -13.09 11.71 21.84
N CYS A 173 -14.00 12.14 22.72
CA CYS A 173 -14.80 13.34 22.52
C CYS A 173 -15.52 13.26 21.16
N ALA A 174 -15.12 14.05 20.16
CA ALA A 174 -15.68 13.99 18.79
C ALA A 174 -15.07 12.88 17.89
N TYR A 175 -14.12 12.09 18.39
CA TYR A 175 -13.45 11.02 17.65
C TYR A 175 -14.21 9.69 17.81
N PHE A 176 -14.00 8.79 16.85
CA PHE A 176 -14.46 7.42 16.99
C PHE A 176 -13.57 6.69 17.98
N GLN A 177 -14.18 5.99 18.94
CA GLN A 177 -13.46 5.20 19.93
C GLN A 177 -13.27 3.76 19.45
N CYS A 178 -12.01 3.37 19.26
CA CYS A 178 -11.64 1.99 18.99
C CYS A 178 -11.78 1.12 20.24
N GLN A 179 -11.90 -0.20 20.06
CA GLN A 179 -11.96 -1.15 21.18
C GLN A 179 -10.65 -1.18 21.99
N ASN A 180 -9.52 -0.89 21.36
CA ASN A 180 -8.21 -0.77 21.99
C ASN A 180 -7.95 0.59 22.66
N HIS A 181 -9.00 1.38 22.90
CA HIS A 181 -8.97 2.69 23.56
C HIS A 181 -8.21 3.80 22.81
N ARG A 182 -7.75 3.56 21.58
CA ARG A 182 -7.35 4.66 20.68
C ARG A 182 -8.61 5.36 20.17
N CYS A 183 -8.45 6.61 19.78
CA CYS A 183 -9.50 7.32 19.05
C CYS A 183 -8.98 7.79 17.71
N ILE A 184 -9.73 7.51 16.65
CA ILE A 184 -9.37 7.92 15.28
C ILE A 184 -10.35 8.99 14.78
N PRO A 185 -9.93 9.88 13.87
CA PRO A 185 -10.84 10.85 13.27
C PRO A 185 -12.04 10.14 12.59
N PRO A 186 -13.27 10.66 12.73
CA PRO A 186 -14.47 9.99 12.19
C PRO A 186 -14.42 9.69 10.69
N ARG A 187 -13.68 10.50 9.92
CA ARG A 187 -13.47 10.31 8.47
C ARG A 187 -12.65 9.07 8.09
N LEU A 188 -11.98 8.45 9.07
CA LEU A 188 -11.25 7.19 8.86
C LEU A 188 -12.12 5.96 9.11
N VAL A 189 -13.28 6.12 9.76
CA VAL A 189 -14.22 5.03 10.05
C VAL A 189 -14.86 4.55 8.75
N CYS A 190 -14.98 3.23 8.59
CA CYS A 190 -15.47 2.61 7.36
C CYS A 190 -14.67 2.99 6.10
N GLY A 191 -13.39 3.35 6.28
CA GLY A 191 -12.49 3.60 5.16
C GLY A 191 -12.20 2.32 4.37
N PRO A 192 -12.04 2.41 3.04
CA PRO A 192 -11.78 1.24 2.21
C PRO A 192 -10.43 0.59 2.57
N TRP A 193 -10.45 -0.72 2.83
CA TRP A 193 -9.28 -1.61 2.96
C TRP A 193 -8.32 -1.35 4.13
N THR A 194 -8.63 -0.42 5.04
CA THR A 194 -7.70 0.01 6.09
C THR A 194 -8.31 -0.13 7.49
N ASP A 195 -7.67 -0.97 8.31
CA ASP A 195 -7.94 -1.08 9.76
C ASP A 195 -7.14 0.00 10.52
N ASN A 196 -7.75 1.19 10.65
CA ASN A 196 -7.09 2.34 11.27
C ASN A 196 -6.95 2.14 12.78
N CYS A 197 -7.93 1.50 13.41
CA CYS A 197 -7.87 1.17 14.84
C CYS A 197 -6.75 0.15 15.13
N GLY A 198 -6.50 -0.78 14.21
CA GLY A 198 -5.62 -1.94 14.41
C GLY A 198 -6.28 -3.11 15.16
N ASP A 199 -7.58 -2.99 15.46
CA ASP A 199 -8.41 -4.00 16.11
C ASP A 199 -9.69 -4.31 15.30
N GLY A 200 -9.82 -3.72 14.10
CA GLY A 200 -10.96 -3.90 13.20
C GLY A 200 -12.25 -3.20 13.64
N SER A 201 -12.27 -2.48 14.77
CA SER A 201 -13.49 -1.88 15.30
C SER A 201 -14.04 -0.75 14.43
N ASP A 202 -13.19 -0.04 13.67
CA ASP A 202 -13.59 0.97 12.69
C ASP A 202 -14.16 0.41 11.39
N GLN A 203 -14.14 -0.91 11.21
CA GLN A 203 -14.63 -1.63 10.03
C GLN A 203 -15.81 -2.56 10.33
N ALA A 204 -16.31 -2.52 11.58
CA ALA A 204 -17.35 -3.42 12.04
C ALA A 204 -18.70 -3.18 11.33
N SER A 205 -19.41 -4.28 11.06
CA SER A 205 -20.76 -4.23 10.47
C SER A 205 -21.86 -3.89 11.48
N TRP A 206 -21.57 -3.95 12.78
CA TRP A 206 -22.50 -3.66 13.86
C TRP A 206 -22.27 -2.26 14.46
N ALA A 207 -23.14 -1.90 15.41
CA ALA A 207 -23.17 -0.58 16.03
C ALA A 207 -21.82 -0.13 16.61
N ALA A 208 -21.71 1.19 16.70
CA ALA A 208 -20.54 2.07 16.70
C ALA A 208 -20.02 2.43 15.29
N ALA A 209 -19.51 1.48 14.50
CA ALA A 209 -18.99 1.76 13.15
C ALA A 209 -20.06 1.60 12.06
N ASN A 210 -20.86 0.53 12.11
CA ASN A 210 -21.99 0.26 11.21
C ASN A 210 -21.66 0.41 9.70
N CYS A 211 -20.52 -0.13 9.26
CA CYS A 211 -20.02 0.09 7.90
C CYS A 211 -20.81 -0.58 6.78
N ARG A 212 -21.78 -1.45 7.11
CA ARG A 212 -22.62 -2.12 6.12
C ARG A 212 -23.95 -1.42 5.83
N GLY A 213 -24.37 -0.45 6.66
CA GLY A 213 -25.67 0.21 6.54
C GLY A 213 -26.86 -0.77 6.49
N PRO A 214 -28.12 -0.28 6.44
CA PRO A 214 -29.21 -1.11 5.99
C PRO A 214 -28.98 -1.46 4.51
N SER A 215 -28.83 -2.75 4.21
CA SER A 215 -28.70 -3.24 2.84
C SER A 215 -29.90 -2.74 2.01
N PRO A 216 -29.69 -2.13 0.81
CA PRO A 216 -30.80 -1.89 -0.09
C PRO A 216 -31.36 -3.25 -0.49
N VAL A 217 -32.58 -3.53 -0.01
CA VAL A 217 -33.36 -4.72 -0.33
C VAL A 217 -33.32 -4.94 -1.85
N PRO A 218 -33.02 -6.15 -2.35
CA PRO A 218 -33.17 -6.42 -3.77
C PRO A 218 -34.67 -6.28 -4.10
N SER A 219 -34.99 -5.40 -5.04
CA SER A 219 -36.32 -5.28 -5.62
C SER A 219 -36.79 -6.68 -6.01
N GLN A 220 -37.82 -7.16 -5.34
CA GLN A 220 -38.60 -8.31 -5.81
C GLN A 220 -39.27 -7.88 -7.10
N GLU A 221 -38.56 -8.11 -8.21
CA GLU A 221 -39.12 -8.07 -9.54
C GLU A 221 -40.04 -9.30 -9.64
N GLY A 222 -41.34 -9.02 -9.68
CA GLY A 222 -42.38 -10.02 -9.57
C GLY A 222 -42.24 -11.12 -10.62
N SER A 223 -41.98 -12.34 -10.14
CA SER A 223 -42.21 -13.55 -10.92
C SER A 223 -43.54 -14.13 -10.47
N THR A 224 -44.56 -13.93 -11.30
CA THR A 224 -45.81 -14.68 -11.25
C THR A 224 -45.52 -16.13 -11.65
N ASP A 225 -45.52 -17.05 -10.69
CA ASP A 225 -45.64 -18.48 -10.99
C ASP A 225 -47.04 -18.95 -10.60
N ASP A 226 -47.85 -19.15 -11.63
CA ASP A 226 -49.06 -19.96 -11.60
C ASP A 226 -48.62 -21.44 -11.71
N GLY A 227 -49.24 -22.30 -10.89
CA GLY A 227 -48.78 -23.66 -10.66
C GLY A 227 -49.03 -24.61 -11.82
N THR A 228 -48.36 -25.77 -11.80
CA THR A 228 -48.95 -27.11 -11.99
C THR A 228 -47.89 -28.20 -11.81
N SER A 229 -48.27 -29.24 -11.07
CA SER A 229 -47.48 -30.38 -10.61
C SER A 229 -47.14 -31.41 -11.70
N GLY A 230 -46.03 -32.13 -11.53
CA GLY A 230 -45.80 -33.43 -12.15
C GLY A 230 -44.34 -33.92 -12.07
N PRO A 231 -44.04 -35.09 -11.46
CA PRO A 231 -42.71 -35.69 -11.44
C PRO A 231 -42.54 -36.66 -12.62
N LEU A 232 -41.29 -36.92 -13.06
CA LEU A 232 -40.73 -38.25 -13.38
C LEU A 232 -39.51 -38.23 -14.34
N THR A 233 -38.44 -38.92 -13.88
CA THR A 233 -37.57 -39.84 -14.65
C THR A 233 -36.41 -39.29 -15.53
N LEU A 234 -35.17 -39.47 -15.04
CA LEU A 234 -33.97 -39.83 -15.82
C LEU A 234 -33.99 -41.36 -16.11
N PRO A 235 -33.33 -41.98 -17.12
CA PRO A 235 -32.11 -41.59 -17.88
C PRO A 235 -32.18 -42.10 -19.38
N PRO A 236 -31.15 -42.62 -20.10
CA PRO A 236 -29.68 -42.49 -20.12
C PRO A 236 -29.08 -42.17 -21.54
N ALA A 237 -27.74 -42.29 -21.64
CA ALA A 237 -26.80 -41.84 -22.66
C ALA A 237 -26.71 -42.60 -24.01
N LEU A 238 -26.01 -41.98 -24.96
CA LEU A 238 -25.23 -42.55 -26.08
C LEU A 238 -24.14 -41.52 -26.41
N GLY A 239 -22.84 -41.76 -26.49
CA GLY A 239 -22.07 -43.00 -26.51
C GLY A 239 -20.97 -42.86 -27.57
N SER A 240 -19.72 -42.72 -27.12
CA SER A 240 -18.44 -43.10 -27.78
C SER A 240 -18.08 -42.40 -29.11
N VAL A 241 -16.82 -42.08 -29.45
CA VAL A 241 -15.66 -42.97 -29.66
C VAL A 241 -14.37 -42.10 -29.70
N GLY A 242 -13.32 -42.47 -28.95
CA GLY A 242 -11.92 -41.98 -29.13
C GLY A 242 -11.16 -42.82 -30.19
N PRO A 243 -9.82 -43.00 -30.16
CA PRO A 243 -8.79 -42.41 -29.30
C PRO A 243 -7.42 -42.14 -29.99
N LEU A 244 -6.39 -41.86 -29.16
CA LEU A 244 -4.95 -42.16 -29.30
C LEU A 244 -4.00 -41.23 -30.08
N GLY A 245 -2.93 -40.83 -29.39
CA GLY A 245 -1.67 -40.36 -30.00
C GLY A 245 -0.71 -39.70 -29.00
N ILE A 246 0.07 -40.50 -28.26
CA ILE A 246 1.26 -40.06 -27.52
C ILE A 246 2.34 -39.64 -28.54
N ALA A 247 2.99 -38.49 -28.32
CA ALA A 247 4.36 -38.27 -28.79
C ALA A 247 5.09 -37.22 -27.95
N ALA A 248 6.30 -37.59 -27.53
CA ALA A 248 7.28 -36.81 -26.80
C ALA A 248 8.06 -35.84 -27.72
N GLU A 249 8.79 -34.94 -27.04
CA GLU A 249 9.93 -34.12 -27.50
C GLU A 249 9.75 -33.15 -28.69
N ARG A 250 10.17 -31.90 -28.47
CA ARG A 250 11.42 -31.37 -29.04
C ARG A 250 11.66 -29.91 -28.64
N SER A 251 12.78 -29.67 -27.95
CA SER A 251 13.46 -28.38 -27.93
C SER A 251 14.09 -28.08 -29.29
N PRO A 252 14.21 -26.80 -29.71
CA PRO A 252 15.41 -26.38 -30.44
C PRO A 252 15.82 -24.91 -30.18
N PRO A 253 16.98 -24.44 -30.66
CA PRO A 253 18.31 -25.01 -30.46
C PRO A 253 19.32 -23.96 -29.94
N ALA A 254 20.47 -24.48 -29.47
CA ALA A 254 21.65 -23.70 -29.15
C ALA A 254 22.19 -22.91 -30.36
N ARG A 255 22.52 -21.63 -30.15
CA ARG A 255 23.26 -20.82 -31.11
C ARG A 255 24.76 -21.02 -30.86
N ARG A 256 25.45 -21.53 -31.88
CA ARG A 256 26.89 -21.80 -31.93
C ARG A 256 27.63 -20.57 -32.46
N ASP A 257 28.74 -20.24 -31.82
CA ASP A 257 29.77 -19.31 -32.30
C ASP A 257 30.41 -19.78 -33.60
N PRO A 258 30.88 -18.86 -34.47
CA PRO A 258 31.85 -19.15 -35.49
C PRO A 258 33.24 -18.57 -35.15
N ALA A 259 34.24 -19.43 -35.33
CA ALA A 259 35.63 -19.16 -35.76
C ALA A 259 36.72 -19.61 -34.78
N ARG A 260 37.37 -20.72 -35.15
CA ARG A 260 38.70 -21.13 -34.69
C ARG A 260 39.56 -21.39 -35.93
N GLN A 261 40.83 -20.98 -35.85
CA GLN A 261 42.04 -21.26 -36.66
C GLN A 261 42.69 -19.90 -37.00
N ASP A 262 43.87 -19.55 -36.50
CA ASP A 262 45.13 -20.28 -36.64
C ASP A 262 45.98 -20.40 -35.36
N ALA A 263 46.95 -21.32 -35.43
CA ALA A 263 47.84 -21.76 -34.38
C ALA A 263 49.30 -21.30 -34.60
N ALA A 264 49.95 -21.00 -33.45
CA ALA A 264 51.34 -21.33 -33.05
C ALA A 264 52.54 -20.55 -33.67
N PRO A 265 53.77 -20.62 -33.08
CA PRO A 265 54.21 -21.23 -31.82
C PRO A 265 55.08 -20.32 -30.90
N GLU A 266 55.58 -20.95 -29.84
CA GLU A 266 56.49 -20.54 -28.76
C GLU A 266 57.77 -19.77 -29.14
N GLY A 267 58.31 -19.07 -28.13
CA GLY A 267 59.70 -18.60 -28.10
C GLY A 267 60.08 -18.03 -26.73
N THR A 268 60.60 -18.89 -25.84
CA THR A 268 61.45 -18.52 -24.69
C THR A 268 62.81 -18.00 -25.15
N GLY A 269 63.36 -16.98 -24.47
CA GLY A 269 64.80 -16.71 -24.52
C GLY A 269 65.24 -15.30 -24.10
N SER A 270 65.86 -15.25 -22.92
CA SER A 270 66.79 -14.22 -22.39
C SER A 270 66.22 -12.91 -21.85
#